data_AF-A0A660NUS3-F1
#
_entry.id   AF-A0A660NUS3-F1
#
_cell.length_a   1.000
_cell.length_b   1.000
_cell.length_c   1.000
_cell.angle_alpha   90.00
_cell.angle_beta   90.00
_cell.angle_gamma   90.00
#
_symmetry.space_group_name_H-M   'P 1'
#
loop_
_entity.id
_entity.type
_entity.pdbx_description
1 polymer ?
#
loop_
_entity_poly.entity_id
_entity_poly.type
_entity_poly.pdbx_seq_one_letter_code
_entity_poly.pdbx_strand_id
1 'polypeptide(L)'
;TISVTDCRKIDNMMQVLTAINSRYRIGRNVDSNLQVLDGYRPAAFFDFADYIHRLCNNNTVLKGQFDKALAELVPYERHTAMYFSSLTEAGEHIINTCCGLTISAPSTNAMVINSKPRSNFYASLR
;
A
#
# COMPACT_ATOMS: atom_id res chain seq x y z
N THR A 1 4.21 11.60 8.17
CA THR A 1 5.26 10.70 7.67
C THR A 1 5.91 11.34 6.45
N ILE A 2 7.09 10.88 6.04
CA ILE A 2 7.77 11.34 4.81
C ILE A 2 8.57 10.20 4.19
N SER A 3 8.66 10.17 2.87
CA SER A 3 9.47 9.20 2.12
C SER A 3 10.00 9.80 0.82
N VAL A 4 11.01 9.15 0.25
CA VAL A 4 11.55 9.45 -1.08
C VAL A 4 11.27 8.25 -1.97
N THR A 5 10.62 8.47 -3.11
CA THR A 5 10.36 7.44 -4.11
C THR A 5 11.31 7.62 -5.30
N ASP A 6 12.15 6.63 -5.58
CA ASP A 6 12.97 6.60 -6.80
C ASP A 6 12.14 6.10 -7.98
N CYS A 7 11.57 7.03 -8.75
CA CYS A 7 10.72 6.69 -9.89
C CYS A 7 11.42 5.86 -10.97
N ARG A 8 12.76 5.82 -11.01
CA ARG A 8 13.51 4.94 -11.94
C ARG A 8 13.35 3.45 -11.60
N LYS A 9 12.83 3.13 -10.42
CA LYS A 9 12.62 1.77 -9.90
C LYS A 9 11.18 1.28 -10.04
N ILE A 10 10.27 2.10 -10.59
CA ILE A 10 8.86 1.75 -10.77
C ILE A 10 8.70 0.50 -11.62
N ASP A 11 9.43 0.36 -12.73
CA ASP A 11 9.29 -0.79 -13.63
C ASP A 11 9.63 -2.11 -12.93
N ASN A 12 10.67 -2.13 -12.09
CA ASN A 12 11.04 -3.30 -11.29
C ASN A 12 9.93 -3.66 -10.29
N MET A 13 9.39 -2.66 -9.57
CA MET A 13 8.26 -2.88 -8.68
C MET A 13 7.03 -3.41 -9.43
N MET A 14 6.71 -2.85 -10.60
CA MET A 14 5.58 -3.30 -11.41
C MET A 14 5.73 -4.74 -11.89
N GLN A 15 6.93 -5.19 -12.25
CA GLN A 15 7.17 -6.60 -12.59
C GLN A 15 6.84 -7.54 -11.41
N VAL A 16 7.28 -7.17 -10.20
CA VAL A 16 6.98 -7.95 -8.99
C VAL A 16 5.47 -7.93 -8.67
N LEU A 17 4.82 -6.77 -8.79
CA LEU A 17 3.38 -6.66 -8.56
C LEU A 17 2.56 -7.43 -9.58
N THR A 18 2.97 -7.50 -10.84
CA THR A 18 2.34 -8.35 -11.86
C THR A 18 2.47 -9.82 -11.49
N ALA A 19 3.65 -10.26 -11.04
CA ALA A 19 3.84 -11.64 -10.56
C ALA A 19 2.96 -11.94 -9.34
N ILE A 20 2.86 -11.02 -8.37
CA ILE A 20 1.95 -11.14 -7.23
C ILE A 20 0.50 -11.20 -7.68
N ASN A 21 0.06 -10.27 -8.52
CA ASN A 21 -1.32 -10.17 -8.99
C ASN A 21 -1.78 -11.41 -9.77
N SER A 22 -0.86 -12.06 -10.50
CA SER A 22 -1.12 -13.32 -11.21
C SER A 22 -1.51 -14.47 -10.26
N ARG A 23 -1.07 -14.42 -9.00
CA ARG A 23 -1.31 -15.46 -7.99
C ARG A 23 -2.32 -15.04 -6.91
N TYR A 24 -2.28 -13.78 -6.53
CA TYR A 24 -3.08 -13.14 -5.49
C TYR A 24 -3.60 -11.80 -6.04
N ARG A 25 -4.87 -11.79 -6.48
CA ARG A 25 -5.50 -10.61 -7.08
C ARG A 25 -5.38 -9.38 -6.18
N ILE A 26 -4.62 -8.38 -6.61
CA ILE A 26 -4.50 -7.08 -5.94
C ILE A 26 -5.88 -6.39 -5.97
N GLY A 27 -6.33 -5.95 -4.80
CA GLY A 27 -7.71 -5.50 -4.56
C GLY A 27 -8.61 -6.56 -3.92
N ARG A 28 -8.14 -7.79 -3.71
CA ARG A 28 -8.81 -8.73 -2.80
C ARG A 28 -8.77 -8.18 -1.38
N ASN A 29 -9.89 -8.32 -0.67
CA ASN A 29 -9.96 -8.04 0.76
C ASN A 29 -9.06 -9.04 1.51
N VAL A 30 -8.22 -8.50 2.39
CA VAL A 30 -7.33 -9.23 3.31
C VAL A 30 -7.75 -8.79 4.71
N ASP A 31 -7.85 -9.72 5.66
CA ASP A 31 -8.52 -9.51 6.96
C ASP A 31 -8.06 -8.26 7.77
N SER A 32 -8.89 -7.89 8.75
CA SER A 32 -9.37 -6.53 9.06
C SER A 32 -8.41 -5.49 9.66
N ASN A 33 -7.16 -5.82 9.98
CA ASN A 33 -6.32 -4.93 10.80
C ASN A 33 -5.17 -4.28 10.03
N LEU A 34 -5.37 -3.93 8.76
CA LEU A 34 -4.35 -3.25 7.96
C LEU A 34 -3.93 -1.92 8.62
N GLN A 35 -2.66 -1.56 8.54
CA GLN A 35 -2.22 -0.23 8.92
C GLN A 35 -2.88 0.80 7.99
N VAL A 36 -3.76 1.61 8.55
CA VAL A 36 -4.34 2.78 7.90
C VAL A 36 -3.38 3.96 8.04
N LEU A 37 -3.23 4.76 6.99
CA LEU A 37 -2.37 5.95 6.96
C LEU A 37 -3.16 7.19 6.54
N ASP A 38 -4.43 7.26 6.94
CA ASP A 38 -5.33 8.40 6.78
C ASP A 38 -6.34 8.50 7.94
N GLY A 39 -7.22 9.50 7.91
CA GLY A 39 -8.38 9.56 8.82
C GLY A 39 -9.72 9.58 8.10
N TYR A 40 -9.81 8.92 6.94
CA TYR A 40 -11.08 8.75 6.24
C TYR A 40 -11.87 7.58 6.80
N ARG A 41 -13.20 7.64 6.64
CA ARG A 41 -14.08 6.50 6.92
C ARG A 41 -15.10 6.30 5.79
N PRO A 42 -15.07 5.16 5.08
CA PRO A 42 -14.07 4.08 5.15
C PRO A 42 -12.65 4.55 4.79
N ALA A 43 -11.62 3.86 5.29
CA ALA A 43 -10.22 4.18 5.00
C ALA A 43 -9.91 4.11 3.49
N ALA A 44 -9.10 5.05 2.99
CA ALA A 44 -8.72 5.18 1.59
C ALA A 44 -7.27 4.74 1.32
N PHE A 45 -6.38 4.92 2.29
CA PHE A 45 -4.93 4.75 2.17
C PHE A 45 -4.43 3.81 3.26
N PHE A 46 -3.92 2.66 2.82
CA PHE A 46 -3.34 1.63 3.68
C PHE A 46 -1.83 1.56 3.42
N ASP A 47 -1.04 1.16 4.40
CA ASP A 47 0.38 0.88 4.22
C ASP A 47 0.57 -0.17 3.11
N PHE A 48 1.42 0.16 2.12
CA PHE A 48 1.56 -0.67 0.93
C PHE A 48 2.18 -2.04 1.24
N ALA A 49 3.22 -2.08 2.08
CA ALA A 49 3.88 -3.32 2.45
C ALA A 49 2.99 -4.22 3.30
N ASP A 50 2.33 -3.68 4.33
CA ASP A 50 1.39 -4.45 5.16
C ASP A 50 0.29 -5.09 4.31
N TYR A 51 -0.27 -4.35 3.35
CA TYR A 51 -1.25 -4.91 2.42
C TYR A 51 -0.70 -6.07 1.59
N ILE A 52 0.45 -5.90 0.94
CA ILE A 52 1.05 -6.94 0.09
C ILE A 52 1.46 -8.16 0.92
N HIS A 53 2.01 -7.96 2.12
CA HIS A 53 2.39 -9.05 3.01
C HIS A 53 1.20 -9.90 3.45
N ARG A 54 0.04 -9.28 3.72
CA ARG A 54 -1.18 -10.04 4.03
C ARG A 54 -1.74 -10.73 2.80
N LEU A 55 -1.72 -10.05 1.65
CA LEU A 55 -2.20 -10.60 0.39
C LEU A 55 -1.43 -11.86 -0.02
N CYS A 56 -0.10 -11.85 0.12
CA CYS A 56 0.76 -12.98 -0.22
C CYS A 56 0.72 -14.13 0.81
N ASN A 57 0.01 -13.99 1.93
CA ASN A 57 -0.14 -15.02 2.97
C ASN A 57 1.20 -15.69 3.36
N ASN A 58 1.37 -17.00 3.18
CA ASN A 58 2.61 -17.72 3.52
C ASN A 58 3.64 -17.80 2.39
N ASN A 59 3.44 -17.08 1.27
CA ASN A 59 4.39 -17.10 0.14
C ASN A 59 5.59 -16.18 0.42
N THR A 60 6.62 -16.74 1.05
CA THR A 60 7.86 -16.04 1.43
C THR A 60 8.69 -15.59 0.22
N VAL A 61 8.61 -16.30 -0.90
CA VAL A 61 9.36 -15.96 -2.12
C VAL A 61 8.87 -14.65 -2.72
N LEU A 62 7.55 -14.52 -2.92
CA LEU A 62 6.98 -13.28 -3.47
C LEU A 62 7.13 -12.09 -2.51
N LYS A 63 6.99 -12.34 -1.20
CA LYS A 63 7.27 -11.31 -0.17
C LYS A 63 8.71 -10.81 -0.26
N GLY A 64 9.68 -11.71 -0.32
CA GLY A 64 11.10 -11.33 -0.41
C GLY A 64 11.44 -10.61 -1.72
N GLN A 65 10.78 -10.94 -2.83
CA GLN A 65 10.93 -10.20 -4.09
C GLN A 65 10.35 -8.78 -3.97
N PHE A 66 9.17 -8.65 -3.35
CA PHE A 66 8.54 -7.37 -3.09
C PHE A 66 9.38 -6.49 -2.17
N ASP A 67 9.88 -7.02 -1.05
CA ASP A 67 10.68 -6.26 -0.09
C ASP A 67 11.97 -5.72 -0.71
N LYS A 68 12.62 -6.52 -1.56
CA LYS A 68 13.80 -6.07 -2.32
C LYS A 68 13.46 -4.94 -3.29
N ALA A 69 12.39 -5.10 -4.06
CA ALA A 69 11.94 -4.05 -4.99
C ALA A 69 11.52 -2.77 -4.23
N LEU A 70 10.90 -2.91 -3.06
CA LEU A 70 10.46 -1.79 -2.23
C LEU A 70 11.63 -1.03 -1.62
N ALA A 71 12.67 -1.73 -1.16
CA ALA A 71 13.88 -1.10 -0.62
C ALA A 71 14.62 -0.25 -1.66
N GLU A 72 14.57 -0.64 -2.94
CA GLU A 72 15.09 0.18 -4.04
C GLU A 72 14.14 1.33 -4.41
N LEU A 73 12.83 1.08 -4.39
CA LEU A 73 11.82 2.06 -4.75
C LEU A 73 11.70 3.19 -3.71
N VAL A 74 11.83 2.86 -2.43
CA VAL A 74 11.72 3.79 -1.30
C VAL A 74 13.02 3.77 -0.49
N PRO A 75 14.11 4.38 -1.01
CA PRO A 75 15.42 4.36 -0.34
C PRO A 75 15.42 5.08 1.02
N TYR A 76 14.48 5.99 1.25
CA TYR A 76 14.35 6.73 2.50
C TYR A 76 12.89 6.85 2.94
N GLU A 77 12.64 6.53 4.20
CA GLU A 77 11.35 6.65 4.88
C GLU A 77 11.60 7.11 6.32
N ARG A 78 10.77 8.05 6.81
CA ARG A 78 10.72 8.44 8.23
C ARG A 78 9.29 8.72 8.67
N HIS A 79 8.97 8.26 9.86
CA HIS A 79 7.73 8.56 10.55
C HIS A 79 7.96 8.76 12.04
N THR A 80 7.08 9.55 12.65
CA THR A 80 6.86 9.60 14.09
C THR A 80 6.09 8.36 14.55
N ALA A 81 6.00 8.10 15.86
CA ALA A 81 5.21 6.97 16.38
C ALA A 81 3.71 7.05 16.02
N MET A 82 3.20 8.26 15.77
CA MET A 82 1.81 8.52 15.39
C MET A 82 1.75 9.50 14.23
N TYR A 83 0.71 9.45 13.40
CA TYR A 83 0.33 10.54 12.51
C TYR A 83 -0.91 11.27 13.04
N PHE A 84 -1.06 12.53 12.67
CA PHE A 84 -2.27 13.30 12.97
C PHE A 84 -3.18 13.38 11.74
N SER A 85 -4.48 13.33 11.95
CA SER A 85 -5.50 13.59 10.94
C SER A 85 -6.51 14.62 11.46
N SER A 86 -6.90 15.57 10.61
CA SER A 86 -8.03 16.49 10.86
C SER A 86 -9.33 16.07 10.14
N LEU A 87 -9.37 14.85 9.60
CA LEU A 87 -10.48 14.32 8.81
C LEU A 87 -11.55 13.66 9.70
N THR A 88 -12.39 12.79 9.13
CA THR A 88 -13.51 12.12 9.80
C THR A 88 -13.09 11.41 11.09
N GLU A 89 -12.01 10.64 11.03
CA GLU A 89 -11.35 10.06 12.20
C GLU A 89 -10.22 11.02 12.61
N ALA A 90 -10.60 12.07 13.34
CA ALA A 90 -9.70 13.13 13.78
C ALA A 90 -8.84 12.69 14.98
N GLY A 91 -7.63 13.25 15.09
CA GLY A 91 -6.71 13.01 16.20
C GLY A 91 -5.43 12.29 15.79
N GLU A 92 -4.72 11.77 16.78
CA GLU A 92 -3.49 11.01 16.62
C GLU A 92 -3.79 9.52 16.40
N HIS A 93 -3.08 8.91 15.46
CA HIS A 93 -3.23 7.52 15.04
C HIS A 93 -1.89 6.81 15.09
N ILE A 94 -1.84 5.63 15.71
CA ILE A 94 -0.61 4.84 15.88
C ILE A 94 -0.12 4.29 14.53
N ILE A 95 1.19 4.37 14.31
CA ILE A 95 1.89 3.74 13.20
C ILE A 95 2.61 2.49 13.73
N ASN A 96 2.05 1.32 13.44
CA ASN A 96 2.68 0.02 13.74
C ASN A 96 3.64 -0.42 12.62
N THR A 97 3.29 -0.10 11.37
CA THR A 97 4.15 -0.32 10.20
C THR A 97 4.10 0.89 9.28
N CYS A 98 5.20 1.21 8.61
CA CYS A 98 5.19 2.21 7.55
C CYS A 98 6.31 1.92 6.56
N CYS A 99 5.95 1.66 5.31
CA CYS A 99 6.90 1.49 4.22
C CYS A 99 7.10 2.77 3.39
N GLY A 100 6.47 3.87 3.79
CA GLY A 100 6.59 5.17 3.12
C GLY A 100 5.71 5.35 1.89
N LEU A 101 4.94 4.33 1.49
CA LEU A 101 3.97 4.39 0.40
C LEU A 101 2.62 3.83 0.85
N THR A 102 1.56 4.34 0.25
CA THR A 102 0.20 3.85 0.48
C THR A 102 -0.33 3.10 -0.73
N ILE A 103 -1.26 2.17 -0.49
CA ILE A 103 -2.08 1.55 -1.51
C ILE A 103 -3.56 1.64 -1.13
N SER A 104 -4.41 1.90 -2.11
CA SER A 104 -5.86 2.01 -1.93
C SER A 104 -6.61 0.75 -2.39
N ALA A 105 -5.90 -0.34 -2.61
CA ALA A 105 -6.43 -1.54 -3.24
C ALA A 105 -7.62 -2.17 -2.49
N PRO A 106 -7.59 -2.33 -1.15
CA PRO A 106 -8.70 -2.91 -0.39
C PRO A 106 -9.76 -1.88 0.04
N SER A 107 -9.59 -0.60 -0.33
CA SER A 107 -10.50 0.46 0.12
C SER A 107 -11.92 0.25 -0.41
N THR A 108 -12.89 0.47 0.47
CA THR A 108 -14.32 0.59 0.14
C THR A 108 -14.81 2.04 0.16
N ASN A 109 -13.90 3.00 0.29
CA ASN A 109 -14.23 4.43 0.23
C ASN A 109 -14.75 4.79 -1.17
N ALA A 110 -15.90 5.45 -1.25
CA ALA A 110 -16.54 5.78 -2.52
C ALA A 110 -15.64 6.61 -3.46
N MET A 111 -14.83 7.53 -2.92
CA MET A 111 -13.86 8.31 -3.71
C MET A 111 -12.83 7.40 -4.39
N VAL A 112 -12.32 6.41 -3.65
CA VAL A 112 -11.35 5.45 -4.18
C VAL A 112 -12.03 4.54 -5.21
N ILE A 113 -13.20 3.98 -4.90
CA ILE A 113 -13.95 3.12 -5.83
C ILE A 113 -14.17 3.82 -7.17
N ASN A 114 -14.53 5.10 -7.15
CA ASN A 114 -14.81 5.86 -8.35
C ASN A 114 -13.56 6.27 -9.16
N SER A 115 -12.41 6.42 -8.50
CA SER A 115 -11.15 6.85 -9.14
C SER A 115 -10.27 5.68 -9.58
N LYS A 116 -10.31 4.55 -8.87
CA LYS A 116 -9.49 3.35 -9.13
C LYS A 116 -9.56 2.85 -10.59
N PRO A 117 -10.72 2.83 -11.29
CA PRO A 117 -10.80 2.42 -12.69
C PRO A 117 -10.03 3.31 -13.68
N ARG A 118 -9.71 4.55 -13.29
CA ARG A 118 -8.99 5.54 -14.11
C ARG A 118 -7.48 5.59 -13.82
N SER A 119 -7.01 4.78 -12.88
CA SER A 119 -5.59 4.78 -12.47
C SER A 119 -4.77 3.88 -13.39
N ASN A 120 -3.69 4.44 -13.93
CA ASN A 120 -2.73 3.70 -14.76
C ASN A 120 -2.09 2.54 -13.98
N PHE A 121 -1.83 2.72 -12.68
CA PHE A 121 -1.29 1.66 -11.82
C PHE A 121 -2.16 0.40 -11.85
N TYR A 122 -3.48 0.55 -11.64
CA TYR A 122 -4.40 -0.61 -11.68
C TYR A 122 -4.67 -1.09 -13.10
N ALA A 123 -4.58 -0.22 -14.11
CA ALA A 123 -4.69 -0.64 -15.51
C ALA A 123 -3.52 -1.55 -15.93
N SER A 124 -2.31 -1.28 -15.45
CA SER A 124 -1.11 -2.09 -15.69
C SER A 124 -1.11 -3.46 -14.98
N LEU A 125 -2.05 -3.68 -14.06
CA LEU A 125 -2.23 -4.96 -13.35
C LEU A 125 -3.37 -5.80 -13.96
N ARG A 126 -3.98 -5.37 -15.07
CA ARG A 126 -5.06 -6.13 -15.73
C ARG A 126 -4.53 -7.25 -16.62
#